data_AF-A0A9J5X6C7-F1
#
_entry.id   AF-A0A9J5X6C7-F1
#
_cell.length_a   1.000
_cell.length_b   1.000
_cell.length_c   1.000
_cell.angle_alpha   90.00
_cell.angle_beta   90.00
_cell.angle_gamma   90.00
#
_symmetry.space_group_name_H-M   'P 1'
#
loop_
_entity.id
_entity.type
_entity.pdbx_description
1 polymer ?
#
loop_
_entity_poly.entity_id
_entity_poly.type
_entity_poly.pdbx_seq_one_letter_code
_entity_poly.pdbx_strand_id
1 'polypeptide(L)'
;GSRSPPLSSPSLTPTRQRDTIARSGDALLAPPLAFLFSPCPSLFFSFSGEAAALAGTTSSSQSSIQQLPPAPATLAAASSTSEQPAGATVAIYLSSEDIMASPSDHKATIIDGKAIAQTIRSEIASEVQRLSEKYGKVPGLAVVIVGNRKDSQSYVNMKRKSCAELCIKSFDIDLPEDVAEAEVISKVHELNANPDVHGILVQLPLPKHISEEKVLCEISLEKDVDGFHPLNIGKLAMKGRQPLFNPCTPRGCIELLVRSGISIKGKNAVVVGRSNIVGLPVSLLLLKEDATVTVVHSRTKEPEKIIREADIIIAAAGQAMMIKGSWIKPGSAVIDVGTNAVDDPTRKSGYRLVGDVDFQEACKVAGWITPVPGGVGPMTVAMLLKNTLDGAKRVIEK
;
A
#
# COMPACT_ATOMS: atom_id res chain seq x y z
N GLY A 1 -72.07 41.50 28.45
CA GLY A 1 -70.77 41.77 29.10
C GLY A 1 -69.68 41.64 28.07
N SER A 2 -68.67 42.52 27.99
CA SER A 2 -67.68 42.92 29.01
C SER A 2 -66.69 41.79 29.34
N ARG A 3 -65.37 41.91 29.11
CA ARG A 3 -64.54 43.09 28.79
C ARG A 3 -63.32 42.73 27.92
N SER A 4 -62.76 43.76 27.29
CA SER A 4 -61.62 43.74 26.35
C SER A 4 -60.25 43.96 27.09
N PRO A 5 -59.09 43.94 26.40
CA PRO A 5 -57.73 43.81 27.00
C PRO A 5 -57.12 45.17 27.41
N PRO A 6 -55.78 45.27 27.59
CA PRO A 6 -55.00 45.92 26.51
C PRO A 6 -53.55 45.42 26.27
N LEU A 7 -52.99 45.84 25.13
CA LEU A 7 -51.55 45.91 24.83
C LEU A 7 -50.89 47.14 25.49
N SER A 8 -49.56 47.16 25.59
CA SER A 8 -48.78 48.40 25.33
C SER A 8 -47.29 48.13 25.04
N SER A 9 -46.78 48.76 23.97
CA SER A 9 -45.36 49.07 23.74
C SER A 9 -45.13 50.58 23.95
N PRO A 10 -43.88 51.03 24.13
CA PRO A 10 -43.19 51.84 23.09
C PRO A 10 -41.67 51.50 23.00
N SER A 11 -40.94 51.54 21.88
CA SER A 11 -40.64 52.60 20.89
C SER A 11 -39.96 53.87 21.43
N LEU A 12 -38.63 54.00 21.26
CA LEU A 12 -37.98 55.05 20.44
C LEU A 12 -36.43 55.03 20.55
N THR A 13 -35.78 55.56 19.51
CA THR A 13 -34.33 55.68 19.26
C THR A 13 -33.83 57.11 19.61
N PRO A 14 -32.72 57.64 19.04
CA PRO A 14 -31.31 57.31 19.27
C PRO A 14 -30.48 58.54 19.75
N THR A 15 -29.26 58.34 20.29
CA THR A 15 -28.29 59.48 20.40
C THR A 15 -26.82 59.09 20.27
N ARG A 16 -26.00 60.07 19.86
CA ARG A 16 -24.64 59.94 19.30
C ARG A 16 -23.76 61.08 19.83
N GLN A 17 -22.66 60.78 20.51
CA GLN A 17 -21.50 61.66 20.77
C GLN A 17 -20.35 60.74 21.26
N ARG A 18 -19.22 60.61 20.56
CA ARG A 18 -18.09 61.56 20.31
C ARG A 18 -17.04 61.55 21.44
N ASP A 19 -15.83 61.18 21.04
CA ASP A 19 -14.50 61.71 21.43
C ASP A 19 -14.15 61.69 22.96
N THR A 20 -12.93 61.36 23.43
CA THR A 20 -11.63 61.88 22.98
C THR A 20 -10.44 61.11 23.61
N ILE A 21 -9.43 60.76 22.79
CA ILE A 21 -7.95 60.70 23.00
C ILE A 21 -7.33 60.50 24.41
N ALA A 22 -6.51 59.44 24.58
CA ALA A 22 -5.11 59.42 25.11
C ALA A 22 -4.55 57.98 25.01
N ARG A 23 -3.46 57.59 24.32
CA ARG A 23 -2.03 57.98 24.22
C ARG A 23 -1.07 57.52 25.34
N SER A 24 -0.47 56.33 25.15
CA SER A 24 0.93 55.90 25.43
C SER A 24 1.05 54.43 24.97
N GLY A 25 1.95 54.00 24.07
CA GLY A 25 3.43 53.98 24.17
C GLY A 25 3.86 52.71 24.93
N ASP A 26 4.69 51.77 24.45
CA ASP A 26 5.59 51.68 23.29
C ASP A 26 5.66 50.21 22.79
N ALA A 27 5.63 49.93 21.48
CA ALA A 27 6.76 49.73 20.55
C ALA A 27 7.59 48.43 20.71
N LEU A 28 7.47 47.52 19.73
CA LEU A 28 8.61 46.86 19.08
C LEU A 28 8.16 46.17 17.77
N LEU A 29 8.77 46.57 16.65
CA LEU A 29 8.49 46.02 15.31
C LEU A 29 9.26 44.72 15.06
N ALA A 30 8.69 43.85 14.22
CA ALA A 30 9.43 42.78 13.56
C ALA A 30 10.28 43.32 12.39
N PRO A 31 11.50 42.80 12.14
CA PRO A 31 12.26 43.06 10.93
C PRO A 31 12.00 41.98 9.85
N PRO A 32 12.14 42.32 8.55
CA PRO A 32 12.04 41.35 7.45
C PRO A 32 13.38 40.64 7.19
N LEU A 33 13.33 39.37 6.79
CA LEU A 33 14.51 38.63 6.31
C LEU A 33 14.56 38.68 4.78
N ALA A 34 15.51 39.46 4.26
CA ALA A 34 15.86 39.52 2.85
C ALA A 34 17.18 38.80 2.56
N PHE A 35 17.33 38.31 1.33
CA PHE A 35 18.48 37.58 0.81
C PHE A 35 19.82 38.32 0.98
N LEU A 36 20.87 37.59 1.35
CA LEU A 36 22.24 37.88 0.91
C LEU A 36 22.98 36.60 0.50
N PHE A 37 23.63 36.66 -0.65
CA PHE A 37 24.48 35.61 -1.22
C PHE A 37 25.86 35.58 -0.55
N SER A 38 26.45 34.39 -0.39
CA SER A 38 27.90 34.19 -0.58
C SER A 38 28.21 32.71 -0.89
N PRO A 39 29.31 32.41 -1.61
CA PRO A 39 29.39 31.21 -2.43
C PRO A 39 30.01 29.99 -1.74
N CYS A 40 29.56 28.81 -2.17
CA CYS A 40 30.23 27.54 -1.93
C CYS A 40 31.25 27.29 -3.06
N PRO A 41 32.52 26.94 -2.78
CA PRO A 41 33.48 26.61 -3.83
C PRO A 41 33.16 25.24 -4.46
N SER A 42 33.29 25.20 -5.78
CA SER A 42 33.14 24.03 -6.65
C SER A 42 34.08 22.88 -6.28
N LEU A 43 33.54 21.65 -6.24
CA LEU A 43 34.33 20.43 -6.33
C LEU A 43 34.14 19.82 -7.72
N PHE A 44 35.23 19.85 -8.51
CA PHE A 44 35.30 19.36 -9.87
C PHE A 44 35.20 17.83 -9.94
N PHE A 45 34.62 17.32 -11.03
CA PHE A 45 34.95 15.99 -11.53
C PHE A 45 36.44 15.97 -11.94
N SER A 46 37.19 14.97 -11.48
CA SER A 46 38.38 14.50 -12.20
C SER A 46 38.42 12.98 -12.21
N PHE A 47 38.75 12.45 -13.37
CA PHE A 47 39.09 11.04 -13.59
C PHE A 47 40.56 10.79 -13.15
N SER A 48 41.01 9.55 -13.37
CA SER A 48 42.30 8.95 -12.95
C SER A 48 42.31 8.53 -11.47
N GLY A 49 42.58 7.27 -11.10
CA GLY A 49 43.01 6.12 -11.88
C GLY A 49 44.52 5.91 -11.81
N GLU A 50 44.96 5.17 -10.78
CA GLU A 50 46.27 4.51 -10.77
C GLU A 50 46.26 3.33 -9.79
N ALA A 51 47.05 2.31 -10.11
CA ALA A 51 47.23 1.12 -9.29
C ALA A 51 48.68 1.05 -8.80
N ALA A 52 48.89 0.77 -7.52
CA ALA A 52 50.17 0.32 -7.00
C ALA A 52 49.95 -0.57 -5.77
N ALA A 53 50.55 -1.76 -5.78
CA ALA A 53 50.61 -2.66 -4.63
C ALA A 53 51.84 -2.33 -3.76
N LEU A 54 51.85 -2.78 -2.51
CA LEU A 54 52.98 -3.52 -1.92
C LEU A 54 52.67 -4.09 -0.52
N ALA A 55 53.43 -5.15 -0.20
CA ALA A 55 53.53 -5.99 1.00
C ALA A 55 53.32 -5.31 2.38
N GLY A 56 53.04 -6.05 3.47
CA GLY A 56 52.95 -7.50 3.67
C GLY A 56 53.22 -7.88 5.15
N THR A 57 53.43 -9.17 5.46
CA THR A 57 53.65 -9.78 6.79
C THR A 57 52.44 -9.85 7.75
N THR A 58 52.26 -10.84 8.64
CA THR A 58 52.21 -12.33 8.55
C THR A 58 52.10 -12.91 9.98
N SER A 59 51.02 -13.61 10.29
CA SER A 59 50.96 -14.78 11.22
C SER A 59 49.55 -15.39 11.13
N SER A 60 49.28 -16.64 10.70
CA SER A 60 49.85 -17.99 10.94
C SER A 60 49.22 -18.75 12.11
N SER A 61 48.20 -19.55 11.83
CA SER A 61 47.94 -20.84 12.52
C SER A 61 47.22 -21.81 11.58
N GLN A 62 47.51 -23.11 11.74
CA GLN A 62 47.08 -24.25 10.90
C GLN A 62 45.62 -24.67 11.25
N SER A 63 44.86 -25.55 10.59
CA SER A 63 45.07 -26.62 9.58
C SER A 63 43.67 -27.02 9.01
N SER A 64 43.43 -27.84 7.98
CA SER A 64 44.24 -28.58 6.98
C SER A 64 43.31 -29.16 5.88
N ILE A 65 43.87 -29.51 4.70
CA ILE A 65 43.48 -30.61 3.76
C ILE A 65 41.98 -30.70 3.35
N GLN A 66 41.61 -30.60 2.07
CA GLN A 66 41.94 -31.57 1.00
C GLN A 66 41.75 -30.97 -0.40
N GLN A 67 42.64 -31.28 -1.38
CA GLN A 67 42.58 -30.76 -2.75
C GLN A 67 43.31 -31.70 -3.74
N LEU A 68 42.90 -31.68 -5.03
CA LEU A 68 43.55 -32.17 -6.29
C LEU A 68 42.55 -32.96 -7.18
N PRO A 69 42.72 -33.05 -8.52
CA PRO A 69 43.09 -32.01 -9.48
C PRO A 69 42.17 -31.99 -10.75
N PRO A 70 42.34 -31.04 -11.71
CA PRO A 70 41.55 -30.98 -12.95
C PRO A 70 42.30 -31.38 -14.24
N ALA A 71 41.53 -31.79 -15.26
CA ALA A 71 41.85 -31.87 -16.71
C ALA A 71 42.92 -32.92 -17.15
N PRO A 72 42.92 -33.41 -18.41
CA PRO A 72 43.23 -32.59 -19.59
C PRO A 72 42.35 -32.83 -20.84
N ALA A 73 42.63 -32.09 -21.91
CA ALA A 73 42.12 -32.29 -23.26
C ALA A 73 43.20 -32.88 -24.18
N THR A 74 42.81 -33.60 -25.25
CA THR A 74 43.74 -34.17 -26.25
C THR A 74 43.18 -34.05 -27.68
N LEU A 75 44.04 -33.79 -28.66
CA LEU A 75 43.73 -33.69 -30.09
C LEU A 75 43.92 -35.02 -30.85
N ALA A 76 43.38 -35.04 -32.08
CA ALA A 76 44.00 -35.57 -33.32
C ALA A 76 43.45 -36.85 -34.00
N ALA A 77 42.77 -36.61 -35.14
CA ALA A 77 43.12 -37.08 -36.51
C ALA A 77 42.65 -38.43 -37.10
N ALA A 78 42.37 -38.35 -38.42
CA ALA A 78 42.21 -39.41 -39.44
C ALA A 78 40.96 -40.35 -39.36
N SER A 79 40.31 -40.77 -40.46
CA SER A 79 40.43 -40.43 -41.91
C SER A 79 39.29 -41.04 -42.74
N SER A 80 38.91 -40.39 -43.87
CA SER A 80 38.19 -40.97 -45.05
C SER A 80 36.71 -41.41 -44.83
N THR A 81 35.78 -41.45 -45.81
CA THR A 81 35.79 -41.31 -47.28
C THR A 81 34.55 -40.56 -47.85
N SER A 82 34.61 -40.25 -49.15
CA SER A 82 33.50 -40.23 -50.16
C SER A 82 32.32 -39.24 -50.09
N GLU A 83 32.33 -38.35 -51.09
CA GLU A 83 31.22 -38.01 -51.99
C GLU A 83 30.03 -37.13 -51.53
N GLN A 84 30.02 -35.91 -52.07
CA GLN A 84 28.83 -35.10 -52.34
C GLN A 84 28.17 -35.58 -53.66
N PRO A 85 26.84 -35.42 -53.78
CA PRO A 85 26.32 -34.74 -54.97
C PRO A 85 25.48 -33.51 -54.60
N ALA A 86 25.38 -32.59 -55.55
CA ALA A 86 24.80 -31.26 -55.37
C ALA A 86 23.27 -31.20 -55.58
N GLY A 87 22.67 -30.14 -55.04
CA GLY A 87 21.57 -29.45 -55.72
C GLY A 87 20.13 -29.86 -55.38
N ALA A 88 19.58 -29.31 -54.30
CA ALA A 88 18.13 -29.13 -54.15
C ALA A 88 17.82 -27.89 -53.29
N THR A 89 17.75 -26.71 -53.91
CA THR A 89 17.26 -25.49 -53.24
C THR A 89 15.74 -25.57 -53.10
N VAL A 90 15.26 -26.08 -51.96
CA VAL A 90 13.83 -26.04 -51.62
C VAL A 90 13.49 -24.61 -51.18
N ALA A 91 13.03 -23.80 -52.14
CA ALA A 91 12.43 -22.50 -51.85
C ALA A 91 11.06 -22.73 -51.19
N ILE A 92 11.03 -22.70 -49.85
CA ILE A 92 9.79 -22.71 -49.08
C ILE A 92 9.11 -21.35 -49.26
N TYR A 93 8.21 -21.25 -50.23
CA TYR A 93 7.25 -20.16 -50.32
C TYR A 93 6.28 -20.27 -49.12
N LEU A 94 6.56 -19.51 -48.06
CA LEU A 94 5.57 -19.26 -47.02
C LEU A 94 4.55 -18.26 -47.55
N SER A 95 3.34 -18.74 -47.82
CA SER A 95 2.16 -17.92 -48.13
C SER A 95 1.85 -16.99 -46.97
N SER A 96 1.58 -15.72 -47.27
CA SER A 96 1.42 -14.64 -46.27
C SER A 96 0.09 -14.66 -45.50
N GLU A 97 -0.55 -15.81 -45.33
CA GLU A 97 -1.90 -15.93 -44.76
C GLU A 97 -1.97 -16.70 -43.41
N ASP A 98 -0.91 -17.39 -43.00
CA ASP A 98 -0.86 -18.17 -41.74
C ASP A 98 -0.11 -17.48 -40.58
N ILE A 99 -0.40 -16.19 -40.34
CA ILE A 99 -0.17 -15.55 -39.02
C ILE A 99 -1.46 -14.92 -38.49
N MET A 100 -2.57 -15.65 -38.62
CA MET A 100 -3.68 -15.55 -37.67
C MET A 100 -3.35 -16.47 -36.50
N ALA A 101 -2.68 -15.93 -35.49
CA ALA A 101 -2.48 -16.65 -34.23
C ALA A 101 -3.87 -17.10 -33.72
N SER A 102 -4.04 -18.41 -33.52
CA SER A 102 -5.27 -18.91 -32.91
C SER A 102 -5.45 -18.24 -31.54
N PRO A 103 -6.70 -18.02 -31.08
CA PRO A 103 -6.92 -17.55 -29.72
C PRO A 103 -6.32 -18.60 -28.78
N SER A 104 -5.16 -18.28 -28.21
CA SER A 104 -4.49 -19.13 -27.26
C SER A 104 -5.43 -19.35 -26.08
N ASP A 105 -5.42 -20.55 -25.51
CA ASP A 105 -6.15 -20.89 -24.28
C ASP A 105 -5.45 -20.25 -23.06
N HIS A 106 -5.10 -18.98 -23.19
CA HIS A 106 -4.34 -18.21 -22.22
C HIS A 106 -5.26 -17.80 -21.08
N LYS A 107 -5.17 -18.57 -20.00
CA LYS A 107 -5.84 -18.28 -18.75
C LYS A 107 -4.84 -17.73 -17.75
N ALA A 108 -5.14 -16.56 -17.19
CA ALA A 108 -4.34 -15.89 -16.19
C ALA A 108 -4.07 -16.79 -14.97
N THR A 109 -2.85 -16.72 -14.45
CA THR A 109 -2.50 -17.33 -13.16
C THR A 109 -3.25 -16.59 -12.06
N ILE A 110 -4.08 -17.30 -11.29
CA ILE A 110 -4.83 -16.68 -10.19
C ILE A 110 -3.92 -16.46 -8.99
N ILE A 111 -3.76 -15.20 -8.59
CA ILE A 111 -3.05 -14.84 -7.36
C ILE A 111 -3.99 -15.08 -6.17
N ASP A 112 -3.82 -16.22 -5.49
CA ASP A 112 -4.60 -16.56 -4.29
C ASP A 112 -4.09 -15.76 -3.07
N GLY A 113 -4.63 -14.56 -2.91
CA GLY A 113 -4.37 -13.70 -1.76
C GLY A 113 -4.84 -14.26 -0.43
N LYS A 114 -5.76 -15.23 -0.40
CA LYS A 114 -6.18 -15.92 0.83
C LYS A 114 -5.11 -16.93 1.26
N ALA A 115 -4.55 -17.69 0.33
CA ALA A 115 -3.43 -18.59 0.61
C ALA A 115 -2.19 -17.80 1.07
N ILE A 116 -1.84 -16.73 0.35
CA ILE A 116 -0.70 -15.87 0.71
C ILE A 116 -0.90 -15.21 2.09
N ALA A 117 -2.10 -14.66 2.36
CA ALA A 117 -2.43 -14.12 3.68
C ALA A 117 -2.36 -15.18 4.78
N GLN A 118 -2.73 -16.44 4.52
CA GLN A 118 -2.59 -17.51 5.51
C GLN A 118 -1.12 -17.78 5.87
N THR A 119 -0.23 -17.86 4.87
CA THR A 119 1.21 -18.04 5.12
C THR A 119 1.78 -16.91 5.97
N ILE A 120 1.43 -15.65 5.65
CA ILE A 120 1.86 -14.47 6.43
C ILE A 120 1.30 -14.51 7.86
N ARG A 121 0.06 -14.95 8.07
CA ARG A 121 -0.51 -15.12 9.41
C ARG A 121 0.23 -16.20 10.20
N SER A 122 0.63 -17.31 9.58
CA SER A 122 1.49 -18.31 10.23
C SER A 122 2.87 -17.75 10.63
N GLU A 123 3.51 -16.96 9.75
CA GLU A 123 4.77 -16.26 10.06
C GLU A 123 4.62 -15.29 11.25
N ILE A 124 3.49 -14.58 11.33
CA ILE A 124 3.15 -13.70 12.46
C ILE A 124 2.97 -14.52 13.74
N ALA A 125 2.25 -15.64 13.70
CA ALA A 125 2.01 -16.50 14.88
C ALA A 125 3.33 -16.96 15.53
N SER A 126 4.28 -17.46 14.71
CA SER A 126 5.60 -17.89 15.20
C SER A 126 6.39 -16.76 15.85
N GLU A 127 6.30 -15.54 15.32
CA GLU A 127 6.99 -14.38 15.90
C GLU A 127 6.30 -13.86 17.18
N VAL A 128 4.96 -13.89 17.26
CA VAL A 128 4.23 -13.58 18.50
C VAL A 128 4.57 -14.57 19.60
N GLN A 129 4.63 -15.87 19.29
CA GLN A 129 5.08 -16.91 20.21
C GLN A 129 6.51 -16.61 20.72
N ARG A 130 7.45 -16.31 19.81
CA ARG A 130 8.83 -15.95 20.18
C ARG A 130 8.90 -14.73 21.10
N LEU A 131 8.08 -13.70 20.88
CA LEU A 131 8.02 -12.53 21.77
C LEU A 131 7.47 -12.91 23.16
N SER A 132 6.43 -13.74 23.20
CA SER A 132 5.85 -14.23 24.45
C SER A 132 6.84 -15.06 25.26
N GLU A 133 7.56 -15.99 24.63
CA GLU A 133 8.54 -16.86 25.28
C GLU A 133 9.77 -16.08 25.76
N LYS A 134 10.28 -15.13 24.97
CA LYS A 134 11.51 -14.40 25.28
C LYS A 134 11.32 -13.23 26.24
N TYR A 135 10.18 -12.54 26.18
CA TYR A 135 9.96 -11.28 26.91
C TYR A 135 8.71 -11.27 27.81
N GLY A 136 7.89 -12.33 27.81
CA GLY A 136 6.62 -12.36 28.55
C GLY A 136 5.59 -11.36 28.04
N LYS A 137 5.71 -10.89 26.79
CA LYS A 137 4.85 -9.85 26.19
C LYS A 137 4.37 -10.29 24.80
N VAL A 138 3.15 -9.89 24.46
CA VAL A 138 2.54 -10.08 23.14
C VAL A 138 2.15 -8.73 22.52
N PRO A 139 2.05 -8.61 21.18
CA PRO A 139 1.51 -7.42 20.55
C PRO A 139 0.06 -7.14 20.98
N GLY A 140 -0.32 -5.87 20.95
CA GLY A 140 -1.68 -5.43 21.26
C GLY A 140 -2.23 -4.51 20.18
N LEU A 141 -3.42 -4.83 19.67
CA LEU A 141 -4.13 -4.04 18.66
C LEU A 141 -5.43 -3.50 19.27
N ALA A 142 -5.61 -2.19 19.22
CA ALA A 142 -6.88 -1.56 19.51
C ALA A 142 -7.70 -1.36 18.24
N VAL A 143 -9.00 -1.67 18.31
CA VAL A 143 -9.94 -1.52 17.21
C VAL A 143 -11.13 -0.68 17.68
N VAL A 144 -11.20 0.54 17.17
CA VAL A 144 -12.31 1.48 17.40
C VAL A 144 -13.28 1.37 16.23
N ILE A 145 -14.56 1.14 16.51
CA ILE A 145 -15.65 1.21 15.52
C ILE A 145 -16.73 2.14 16.05
N VAL A 146 -17.33 2.90 15.13
CA VAL A 146 -18.41 3.83 15.42
C VAL A 146 -19.66 3.44 14.63
N GLY A 147 -20.75 3.18 15.33
CA GLY A 147 -22.04 2.78 14.75
C GLY A 147 -22.12 1.31 14.31
N ASN A 148 -23.27 0.95 13.71
CA ASN A 148 -23.70 -0.44 13.51
C ASN A 148 -23.71 -0.89 12.03
N ARG A 149 -22.83 -0.30 11.21
CA ARG A 149 -22.65 -0.67 9.80
C ARG A 149 -22.28 -2.14 9.64
N LYS A 150 -23.12 -2.92 8.96
CA LYS A 150 -22.97 -4.39 8.82
C LYS A 150 -21.68 -4.80 8.11
N ASP A 151 -21.22 -4.01 7.15
CA ASP A 151 -19.95 -4.20 6.46
C ASP A 151 -18.77 -3.96 7.41
N SER A 152 -18.73 -2.80 8.07
CA SER A 152 -17.71 -2.47 9.09
C SER A 152 -17.63 -3.52 10.20
N GLN A 153 -18.77 -3.93 10.74
CA GLN A 153 -18.87 -4.99 11.76
C GLN A 153 -18.33 -6.34 11.26
N SER A 154 -18.59 -6.70 10.01
CA SER A 154 -18.05 -7.94 9.43
C SER A 154 -16.52 -7.90 9.31
N TYR A 155 -15.95 -6.77 8.90
CA TYR A 155 -14.49 -6.58 8.86
C TYR A 155 -13.85 -6.57 10.25
N VAL A 156 -14.46 -5.88 11.22
CA VAL A 156 -13.96 -5.82 12.60
C VAL A 156 -14.00 -7.19 13.27
N ASN A 157 -15.08 -7.97 13.11
CA ASN A 157 -15.14 -9.34 13.63
C ASN A 157 -14.07 -10.25 13.02
N MET A 158 -13.73 -10.09 11.73
CA MET A 158 -12.63 -10.82 11.10
C MET A 158 -11.25 -10.41 11.65
N LYS A 159 -11.05 -9.12 11.97
CA LYS A 159 -9.84 -8.61 12.63
C LYS A 159 -9.71 -9.16 14.06
N ARG A 160 -10.76 -9.03 14.89
CA ARG A 160 -10.87 -9.61 16.25
C ARG A 160 -10.53 -11.09 16.28
N LYS A 161 -11.16 -11.87 15.40
CA LYS A 161 -10.89 -13.31 15.26
C LYS A 161 -9.43 -13.59 14.89
N SER A 162 -8.86 -12.81 13.96
CA SER A 162 -7.45 -12.98 13.56
C SER A 162 -6.48 -12.59 14.66
N CYS A 163 -6.81 -11.62 15.53
CA CYS A 163 -5.99 -11.33 16.72
C CYS A 163 -5.98 -12.52 17.70
N ALA A 164 -7.16 -13.09 17.98
CA ALA A 164 -7.29 -14.27 18.84
C ALA A 164 -6.58 -15.51 18.26
N GLU A 165 -6.69 -15.75 16.94
CA GLU A 165 -5.98 -16.84 16.23
C GLU A 165 -4.44 -16.71 16.32
N LEU A 166 -3.90 -15.51 16.57
CA LEU A 166 -2.46 -15.21 16.56
C LEU A 166 -1.92 -14.80 17.94
N CYS A 167 -2.69 -14.98 19.02
CA CYS A 167 -2.33 -14.55 20.39
C CYS A 167 -1.99 -13.05 20.52
N ILE A 168 -2.56 -12.20 19.65
CA ILE A 168 -2.46 -10.74 19.73
C ILE A 168 -3.57 -10.23 20.66
N LYS A 169 -3.22 -9.40 21.65
CA LYS A 169 -4.17 -8.83 22.60
C LYS A 169 -5.08 -7.82 21.90
N SER A 170 -6.37 -8.10 21.84
CA SER A 170 -7.37 -7.18 21.25
C SER A 170 -7.86 -6.17 22.30
N PHE A 171 -8.01 -4.90 21.91
CA PHE A 171 -8.62 -3.84 22.70
C PHE A 171 -9.77 -3.23 21.91
N ASP A 172 -10.97 -3.75 22.15
CA ASP A 172 -12.14 -3.48 21.33
C ASP A 172 -13.00 -2.36 21.91
N ILE A 173 -13.21 -1.30 21.12
CA ILE A 173 -13.96 -0.10 21.48
C ILE A 173 -15.11 0.08 20.50
N ASP A 174 -16.31 -0.32 20.92
CA ASP A 174 -17.56 -0.14 20.16
C ASP A 174 -18.26 1.15 20.64
N LEU A 175 -18.37 2.16 19.78
CA LEU A 175 -19.04 3.44 20.08
C LEU A 175 -20.36 3.57 19.29
N PRO A 176 -21.39 4.26 19.85
CA PRO A 176 -22.68 4.41 19.17
C PRO A 176 -22.56 5.35 17.96
N GLU A 177 -23.54 5.28 17.04
CA GLU A 177 -23.47 6.05 15.78
C GLU A 177 -23.60 7.56 15.99
N ASP A 178 -24.23 8.01 17.08
CA ASP A 178 -24.44 9.41 17.46
C ASP A 178 -23.35 9.97 18.39
N VAL A 179 -22.27 9.22 18.65
CA VAL A 179 -21.14 9.64 19.50
C VAL A 179 -20.54 10.98 19.02
N ALA A 180 -20.09 11.81 19.97
CA ALA A 180 -19.44 13.06 19.65
C ALA A 180 -18.00 12.86 19.14
N GLU A 181 -17.56 13.67 18.17
CA GLU A 181 -16.19 13.65 17.64
C GLU A 181 -15.12 13.73 18.75
N ALA A 182 -15.36 14.58 19.77
CA ALA A 182 -14.45 14.74 20.91
C ALA A 182 -14.33 13.48 21.78
N GLU A 183 -15.38 12.65 21.87
CA GLU A 183 -15.35 11.40 22.63
C GLU A 183 -14.56 10.32 21.88
N VAL A 184 -14.70 10.23 20.55
CA VAL A 184 -13.85 9.36 19.71
C VAL A 184 -12.38 9.74 19.87
N ILE A 185 -12.06 11.04 19.81
CA ILE A 185 -10.70 11.56 20.04
C ILE A 185 -10.20 11.20 21.44
N SER A 186 -11.02 11.37 22.48
CA SER A 186 -10.67 10.97 23.85
C SER A 186 -10.32 9.48 23.94
N LYS A 187 -11.05 8.59 23.23
CA LYS A 187 -10.70 7.17 23.16
C LYS A 187 -9.41 6.89 22.41
N VAL A 188 -9.12 7.61 21.32
CA VAL A 188 -7.81 7.53 20.66
C VAL A 188 -6.68 7.97 21.61
N HIS A 189 -6.87 9.02 22.40
CA HIS A 189 -5.90 9.49 23.40
C HIS A 189 -5.67 8.48 24.54
N GLU A 190 -6.73 7.87 25.09
CA GLU A 190 -6.63 6.77 26.06
C GLU A 190 -5.80 5.60 25.52
N LEU A 191 -6.04 5.21 24.26
CA LEU A 191 -5.32 4.13 23.58
C LEU A 191 -3.86 4.50 23.24
N ASN A 192 -3.58 5.78 22.93
CA ASN A 192 -2.21 6.28 22.76
C ASN A 192 -1.42 6.19 24.07
N ALA A 193 -2.04 6.53 25.21
CA ALA A 193 -1.40 6.46 26.52
C ALA A 193 -1.17 5.03 27.04
N ASN A 194 -1.98 4.05 26.60
CA ASN A 194 -1.90 2.68 27.09
C ASN A 194 -0.63 1.94 26.59
N PRO A 195 0.28 1.48 27.48
CA PRO A 195 1.53 0.82 27.09
C PRO A 195 1.36 -0.59 26.51
N ASP A 196 0.21 -1.25 26.73
CA ASP A 196 -0.08 -2.57 26.13
C ASP A 196 -0.60 -2.46 24.69
N VAL A 197 -1.03 -1.26 24.27
CA VAL A 197 -1.53 -1.00 22.91
C VAL A 197 -0.35 -0.60 22.04
N HIS A 198 -0.05 -1.44 21.05
CA HIS A 198 1.06 -1.28 20.11
C HIS A 198 0.60 -0.83 18.71
N GLY A 199 -0.70 -0.93 18.44
CA GLY A 199 -1.34 -0.43 17.24
C GLY A 199 -2.78 0.02 17.53
N ILE A 200 -3.23 1.05 16.83
CA ILE A 200 -4.59 1.59 16.87
C ILE A 200 -5.14 1.60 15.45
N LEU A 201 -6.34 1.03 15.29
CA LEU A 201 -7.15 1.07 14.10
C LEU A 201 -8.46 1.81 14.44
N VAL A 202 -8.79 2.84 13.67
CA VAL A 202 -10.14 3.41 13.63
C VAL A 202 -10.83 2.91 12.36
N GLN A 203 -11.88 2.12 12.51
CA GLN A 203 -12.56 1.48 11.39
C GLN A 203 -13.36 2.50 10.58
N LEU A 204 -12.88 2.77 9.36
CA LEU A 204 -13.55 3.63 8.39
C LEU A 204 -14.68 2.90 7.63
N PRO A 205 -15.63 3.65 7.04
CA PRO A 205 -15.82 5.09 7.19
C PRO A 205 -16.54 5.43 8.50
N LEU A 206 -16.28 6.63 9.03
CA LEU A 206 -16.97 7.15 10.21
C LEU A 206 -18.36 7.75 9.85
N PRO A 207 -19.24 7.95 10.84
CA PRO A 207 -20.46 8.73 10.66
C PRO A 207 -20.18 10.16 10.14
N LYS A 208 -21.08 10.69 9.32
CA LYS A 208 -20.86 11.92 8.55
C LYS A 208 -20.62 13.20 9.36
N HIS A 209 -20.98 13.21 10.66
CA HIS A 209 -20.75 14.35 11.55
C HIS A 209 -19.36 14.32 12.23
N ILE A 210 -18.56 13.28 12.00
CA ILE A 210 -17.21 13.11 12.56
C ILE A 210 -16.18 13.23 11.44
N SER A 211 -15.16 14.08 11.64
CA SER A 211 -14.06 14.20 10.69
C SER A 211 -13.07 13.05 10.83
N GLU A 212 -13.04 12.17 9.82
CA GLU A 212 -12.03 11.10 9.70
C GLU A 212 -10.60 11.66 9.77
N GLU A 213 -10.32 12.79 9.09
CA GLU A 213 -9.00 13.41 9.08
C GLU A 213 -8.55 13.84 10.48
N LYS A 214 -9.43 14.46 11.28
CA LYS A 214 -9.09 14.82 12.66
C LYS A 214 -8.81 13.57 13.49
N VAL A 215 -9.74 12.61 13.50
CA VAL A 215 -9.62 11.40 14.35
C VAL A 215 -8.36 10.60 14.00
N LEU A 216 -8.01 10.49 12.72
CA LEU A 216 -6.80 9.79 12.28
C LEU A 216 -5.51 10.54 12.61
N CYS A 217 -5.53 11.89 12.57
CA CYS A 217 -4.37 12.70 12.97
C CYS A 217 -4.07 12.67 14.47
N GLU A 218 -5.04 12.28 15.31
CA GLU A 218 -4.84 12.09 16.75
C GLU A 218 -4.21 10.72 17.09
N ILE A 219 -4.08 9.79 16.13
CA ILE A 219 -3.39 8.51 16.36
C ILE A 219 -1.87 8.76 16.36
N SER A 220 -1.17 8.34 17.43
CA SER A 220 0.28 8.51 17.51
C SER A 220 1.00 7.76 16.38
N LEU A 221 2.07 8.36 15.86
CA LEU A 221 2.83 7.83 14.72
C LEU A 221 3.39 6.43 14.97
N GLU A 222 3.70 6.14 16.23
CA GLU A 222 4.20 4.86 16.73
C GLU A 222 3.14 3.76 16.79
N LYS A 223 1.84 4.12 16.72
CA LYS A 223 0.68 3.20 16.79
C LYS A 223 -0.24 3.26 15.56
N ASP A 224 0.00 4.14 14.59
CA ASP A 224 -0.71 4.23 13.30
C ASP A 224 -0.48 2.99 12.40
N VAL A 225 -1.02 1.83 12.81
CA VAL A 225 -0.80 0.56 12.10
C VAL A 225 -1.54 0.46 10.77
N ASP A 226 -2.47 1.37 10.47
CA ASP A 226 -3.04 1.52 9.13
C ASP A 226 -2.20 2.44 8.22
N GLY A 227 -1.19 3.14 8.77
CA GLY A 227 -0.20 3.93 8.02
C GLY A 227 -0.74 5.24 7.42
N PHE A 228 -1.89 5.73 7.90
CA PHE A 228 -2.59 6.88 7.31
C PHE A 228 -2.11 8.24 7.85
N HIS A 229 -1.34 8.27 8.94
CA HIS A 229 -0.80 9.51 9.48
C HIS A 229 0.07 10.21 8.42
N PRO A 230 -0.12 11.52 8.14
CA PRO A 230 0.63 12.25 7.11
C PRO A 230 2.17 12.12 7.20
N LEU A 231 2.74 11.89 8.38
CA LEU A 231 4.18 11.66 8.55
C LEU A 231 4.64 10.29 8.02
N ASN A 232 3.80 9.25 8.07
CA ASN A 232 4.10 7.97 7.41
C ASN A 232 4.08 8.14 5.88
N ILE A 233 3.04 8.77 5.32
CA ILE A 233 2.95 9.03 3.88
C ILE A 233 4.09 9.95 3.39
N GLY A 234 4.45 10.99 4.15
CA GLY A 234 5.60 11.85 3.84
C GLY A 234 6.94 11.10 3.86
N LYS A 235 7.18 10.29 4.89
CA LYS A 235 8.39 9.42 4.95
C LYS A 235 8.41 8.34 3.87
N LEU A 236 7.25 7.92 3.36
CA LEU A 236 7.14 7.04 2.20
C LEU A 236 7.50 7.77 0.89
N ALA A 237 7.09 9.02 0.71
CA ALA A 237 7.42 9.80 -0.49
C ALA A 237 8.89 10.27 -0.58
N MET A 238 9.60 10.35 0.56
CA MET A 238 10.97 10.89 0.61
C MET A 238 12.06 9.81 0.45
N LYS A 239 13.00 10.04 -0.48
CA LYS A 239 14.24 9.24 -0.59
C LYS A 239 15.07 9.32 0.69
N GLY A 240 15.63 8.19 1.11
CA GLY A 240 16.43 8.10 2.35
C GLY A 240 15.62 8.19 3.64
N ARG A 241 14.27 8.17 3.58
CA ARG A 241 13.38 8.07 4.74
C ARG A 241 12.60 6.75 4.68
N GLN A 242 12.24 6.25 5.85
CA GLN A 242 11.34 5.11 5.99
C GLN A 242 10.21 5.46 6.96
N PRO A 243 8.94 5.14 6.63
CA PRO A 243 7.82 5.30 7.55
C PRO A 243 7.92 4.28 8.69
N LEU A 244 7.15 4.50 9.78
CA LEU A 244 7.00 3.49 10.82
C LEU A 244 6.03 2.38 10.38
N PHE A 245 5.06 2.72 9.54
CA PHE A 245 4.10 1.79 8.96
C PHE A 245 3.82 2.14 7.50
N ASN A 246 3.71 1.12 6.65
CA ASN A 246 3.18 1.26 5.29
C ASN A 246 1.68 0.95 5.31
N PRO A 247 0.84 1.69 4.55
CA PRO A 247 -0.59 1.41 4.50
C PRO A 247 -0.93 -0.03 4.13
N CYS A 248 -1.86 -0.63 4.88
CA CYS A 248 -2.13 -2.08 4.86
C CYS A 248 -2.48 -2.61 3.47
N THR A 249 -3.41 -1.97 2.77
CA THR A 249 -3.86 -2.40 1.43
C THR A 249 -2.76 -2.21 0.37
N PRO A 250 -2.10 -1.04 0.25
CA PRO A 250 -0.90 -0.86 -0.56
C PRO A 250 0.24 -1.86 -0.28
N ARG A 251 0.60 -2.10 1.00
CA ARG A 251 1.61 -3.10 1.39
C ARG A 251 1.19 -4.49 0.91
N GLY A 252 -0.10 -4.83 1.03
CA GLY A 252 -0.68 -6.08 0.54
C GLY A 252 -0.59 -6.24 -0.98
N CYS A 253 -0.74 -5.17 -1.75
CA CYS A 253 -0.59 -5.20 -3.22
C CYS A 253 0.86 -5.54 -3.64
N ILE A 254 1.86 -4.96 -2.96
CA ILE A 254 3.27 -5.28 -3.20
C ILE A 254 3.57 -6.74 -2.82
N GLU A 255 3.11 -7.18 -1.65
CA GLU A 255 3.35 -8.54 -1.16
C GLU A 255 2.73 -9.61 -2.08
N LEU A 256 1.56 -9.33 -2.68
CA LEU A 256 0.93 -10.18 -3.70
C LEU A 256 1.80 -10.33 -4.95
N LEU A 257 2.39 -9.24 -5.44
CA LEU A 257 3.30 -9.26 -6.60
C LEU A 257 4.58 -10.04 -6.27
N VAL A 258 5.25 -9.67 -5.18
CA VAL A 258 6.53 -10.27 -4.75
C VAL A 258 6.39 -11.77 -4.48
N ARG A 259 5.38 -12.20 -3.70
CA ARG A 259 5.18 -13.63 -3.40
C ARG A 259 4.65 -14.45 -4.58
N SER A 260 4.16 -13.81 -5.64
CA SER A 260 3.83 -14.46 -6.91
C SER A 260 5.01 -14.54 -7.89
N GLY A 261 6.20 -14.07 -7.50
CA GLY A 261 7.39 -14.04 -8.36
C GLY A 261 7.37 -12.95 -9.43
N ILE A 262 6.48 -11.96 -9.31
CA ILE A 262 6.31 -10.90 -10.30
C ILE A 262 7.30 -9.77 -9.99
N SER A 263 8.32 -9.64 -10.83
CA SER A 263 9.31 -8.55 -10.70
C SER A 263 8.66 -7.19 -10.97
N ILE A 264 8.78 -6.26 -10.02
CA ILE A 264 8.31 -4.87 -10.10
C ILE A 264 9.37 -3.95 -10.74
N LYS A 265 10.64 -4.25 -10.49
CA LYS A 265 11.79 -3.43 -10.92
C LYS A 265 11.84 -3.25 -12.44
N GLY A 266 11.87 -2.00 -12.87
CA GLY A 266 11.93 -1.61 -14.29
C GLY A 266 10.63 -1.81 -15.08
N LYS A 267 9.53 -2.18 -14.42
CA LYS A 267 8.22 -2.35 -15.08
C LYS A 267 7.47 -1.03 -15.23
N ASN A 268 6.61 -0.95 -16.24
CA ASN A 268 5.60 0.09 -16.34
C ASN A 268 4.38 -0.29 -15.49
N ALA A 269 4.15 0.42 -14.39
CA ALA A 269 3.06 0.17 -13.47
C ALA A 269 2.01 1.29 -13.55
N VAL A 270 0.74 0.93 -13.78
CA VAL A 270 -0.39 1.86 -13.80
C VAL A 270 -1.24 1.65 -12.56
N VAL A 271 -1.44 2.73 -11.80
CA VAL A 271 -2.37 2.77 -10.66
C VAL A 271 -3.63 3.51 -11.08
N VAL A 272 -4.77 2.82 -11.11
CA VAL A 272 -6.07 3.39 -11.47
C VAL A 272 -6.80 3.77 -10.19
N GLY A 273 -6.68 5.05 -9.80
CA GLY A 273 -7.17 5.57 -8.52
C GLY A 273 -6.09 6.38 -7.79
N ARG A 274 -6.51 7.39 -7.02
CA ARG A 274 -5.61 8.29 -6.28
C ARG A 274 -6.08 8.67 -4.87
N SER A 275 -6.84 7.77 -4.22
CA SER A 275 -7.24 7.95 -2.82
C SER A 275 -6.02 8.04 -1.90
N ASN A 276 -6.12 8.79 -0.80
CA ASN A 276 -5.06 8.91 0.21
C ASN A 276 -4.68 7.57 0.87
N ILE A 277 -5.62 6.61 0.94
CA ILE A 277 -5.45 5.33 1.65
C ILE A 277 -4.94 4.17 0.78
N VAL A 278 -5.18 4.20 -0.55
CA VAL A 278 -4.79 3.12 -1.48
C VAL A 278 -3.98 3.65 -2.67
N GLY A 279 -4.62 4.40 -3.58
CA GLY A 279 -4.01 4.79 -4.85
C GLY A 279 -2.70 5.59 -4.74
N LEU A 280 -2.66 6.61 -3.87
CA LEU A 280 -1.44 7.39 -3.68
C LEU A 280 -0.32 6.58 -2.99
N PRO A 281 -0.54 5.88 -1.86
CA PRO A 281 0.56 5.15 -1.23
C PRO A 281 1.06 3.95 -2.05
N VAL A 282 0.20 3.26 -2.81
CA VAL A 282 0.65 2.15 -3.67
C VAL A 282 1.49 2.65 -4.85
N SER A 283 1.21 3.84 -5.41
CA SER A 283 2.08 4.44 -6.43
C SER A 283 3.46 4.78 -5.87
N LEU A 284 3.54 5.24 -4.61
CA LEU A 284 4.81 5.51 -3.94
C LEU A 284 5.60 4.23 -3.61
N LEU A 285 4.91 3.15 -3.20
CA LEU A 285 5.56 1.85 -2.97
C LEU A 285 6.11 1.25 -4.27
N LEU A 286 5.33 1.25 -5.36
CA LEU A 286 5.81 0.81 -6.68
C LEU A 286 7.05 1.59 -7.14
N LEU A 287 7.08 2.91 -6.88
CA LEU A 287 8.23 3.76 -7.18
C LEU A 287 9.46 3.43 -6.30
N LYS A 288 9.26 3.00 -5.04
CA LYS A 288 10.36 2.50 -4.19
C LYS A 288 10.91 1.14 -4.66
N GLU A 289 10.09 0.33 -5.33
CA GLU A 289 10.46 -0.95 -5.95
C GLU A 289 10.99 -0.78 -7.39
N ASP A 290 11.52 0.41 -7.73
CA ASP A 290 12.10 0.78 -9.03
C ASP A 290 11.17 0.62 -10.26
N ALA A 291 9.83 0.71 -10.08
CA ALA A 291 8.91 0.79 -11.22
C ALA A 291 8.81 2.20 -11.82
N THR A 292 8.52 2.28 -13.12
CA THR A 292 8.00 3.51 -13.75
C THR A 292 6.50 3.56 -13.49
N VAL A 293 6.01 4.60 -12.79
CA VAL A 293 4.62 4.62 -12.30
C VAL A 293 3.80 5.73 -12.96
N THR A 294 2.63 5.37 -13.51
CA THR A 294 1.62 6.31 -14.01
C THR A 294 0.34 6.19 -13.19
N VAL A 295 -0.22 7.33 -12.75
CA VAL A 295 -1.48 7.37 -11.97
C VAL A 295 -2.63 7.83 -12.86
N VAL A 296 -3.64 6.97 -13.04
CA VAL A 296 -4.86 7.21 -13.80
C VAL A 296 -6.01 7.57 -12.86
N HIS A 297 -6.89 8.47 -13.27
CA HIS A 297 -8.01 8.96 -12.46
C HIS A 297 -9.15 9.48 -13.33
N SER A 298 -10.29 9.85 -12.72
CA SER A 298 -11.51 10.31 -13.42
C SER A 298 -11.38 11.52 -14.36
N ARG A 299 -10.25 12.24 -14.35
CA ARG A 299 -9.95 13.35 -15.28
C ARG A 299 -8.88 13.00 -16.33
N THR A 300 -8.45 11.74 -16.39
CA THR A 300 -7.49 11.24 -17.39
C THR A 300 -8.23 11.05 -18.71
N LYS A 301 -7.68 11.57 -19.80
CA LYS A 301 -8.19 11.31 -21.14
C LYS A 301 -7.71 9.93 -21.60
N GLU A 302 -8.58 9.18 -22.25
CA GLU A 302 -8.28 7.88 -22.88
C GLU A 302 -7.51 6.91 -21.93
N PRO A 303 -8.00 6.71 -20.68
CA PRO A 303 -7.32 5.88 -19.67
C PRO A 303 -7.04 4.46 -20.17
N GLU A 304 -7.90 3.93 -21.05
CA GLU A 304 -7.76 2.62 -21.69
C GLU A 304 -6.51 2.50 -22.57
N LYS A 305 -5.94 3.60 -23.09
CA LYS A 305 -4.67 3.57 -23.82
C LYS A 305 -3.49 3.39 -22.87
N ILE A 306 -3.47 4.17 -21.78
CA ILE A 306 -2.43 4.14 -20.75
C ILE A 306 -2.38 2.76 -20.06
N ILE A 307 -3.54 2.21 -19.70
CA ILE A 307 -3.63 0.89 -19.03
C ILE A 307 -3.14 -0.24 -19.94
N ARG A 308 -3.30 -0.12 -21.27
CA ARG A 308 -2.88 -1.14 -22.26
C ARG A 308 -1.36 -1.22 -22.47
N GLU A 309 -0.61 -0.22 -21.98
CA GLU A 309 0.86 -0.22 -22.02
C GLU A 309 1.49 -0.79 -20.74
N ALA A 310 0.70 -1.00 -19.69
CA ALA A 310 1.13 -1.39 -18.35
C ALA A 310 1.55 -2.87 -18.25
N ASP A 311 2.69 -3.14 -17.62
CA ASP A 311 3.07 -4.49 -17.18
C ASP A 311 2.39 -4.89 -15.87
N ILE A 312 2.10 -3.91 -15.01
CA ILE A 312 1.43 -4.08 -13.71
C ILE A 312 0.27 -3.08 -13.64
N ILE A 313 -0.92 -3.55 -13.29
CA ILE A 313 -2.13 -2.74 -13.14
C ILE A 313 -2.63 -2.90 -11.70
N ILE A 314 -2.70 -1.80 -10.95
CA ILE A 314 -3.38 -1.73 -9.65
C ILE A 314 -4.72 -1.03 -9.83
N ALA A 315 -5.83 -1.76 -9.74
CA ALA A 315 -7.18 -1.21 -9.87
C ALA A 315 -7.73 -0.84 -8.49
N ALA A 316 -7.89 0.46 -8.23
CA ALA A 316 -8.36 1.04 -6.97
C ALA A 316 -9.25 2.27 -7.22
N ALA A 317 -10.17 2.13 -8.18
CA ALA A 317 -11.08 3.17 -8.64
C ALA A 317 -12.38 3.23 -7.81
N GLY A 318 -12.79 2.11 -7.20
CA GLY A 318 -14.09 1.97 -6.53
C GLY A 318 -15.27 2.03 -7.51
N GLN A 319 -15.13 1.36 -8.66
CA GLN A 319 -16.13 1.31 -9.73
C GLN A 319 -16.22 -0.09 -10.32
N ALA A 320 -17.32 -0.79 -10.01
CA ALA A 320 -17.56 -2.18 -10.37
C ALA A 320 -17.29 -2.48 -11.86
N MET A 321 -16.33 -3.39 -12.12
CA MET A 321 -16.04 -3.94 -13.45
C MET A 321 -15.77 -2.87 -14.55
N MET A 322 -15.24 -1.71 -14.16
CA MET A 322 -14.89 -0.61 -15.05
C MET A 322 -13.78 -0.99 -16.05
N ILE A 323 -12.72 -1.65 -15.58
CA ILE A 323 -11.56 -2.02 -16.41
C ILE A 323 -11.90 -3.30 -17.17
N LYS A 324 -12.03 -3.19 -18.50
CA LYS A 324 -12.36 -4.31 -19.40
C LYS A 324 -11.13 -5.08 -19.87
N GLY A 325 -11.32 -6.31 -20.34
CA GLY A 325 -10.23 -7.14 -20.84
C GLY A 325 -9.45 -6.48 -21.99
N SER A 326 -10.14 -5.71 -22.83
CA SER A 326 -9.55 -4.95 -23.94
C SER A 326 -8.67 -3.75 -23.53
N TRP A 327 -8.64 -3.40 -22.24
CA TRP A 327 -7.76 -2.37 -21.67
C TRP A 327 -6.44 -2.95 -21.16
N ILE A 328 -6.35 -4.27 -21.03
CA ILE A 328 -5.25 -4.95 -20.34
C ILE A 328 -4.20 -5.39 -21.37
N LYS A 329 -2.93 -5.16 -21.04
CA LYS A 329 -1.80 -5.66 -21.84
C LYS A 329 -1.72 -7.19 -21.72
N PRO A 330 -1.62 -7.96 -22.82
CA PRO A 330 -1.40 -9.40 -22.75
C PRO A 330 -0.21 -9.77 -21.86
N GLY A 331 -0.39 -10.71 -20.93
CA GLY A 331 0.65 -11.14 -20.01
C GLY A 331 0.94 -10.21 -18.81
N SER A 332 0.21 -9.11 -18.65
CA SER A 332 0.37 -8.20 -17.49
C SER A 332 -0.12 -8.81 -16.17
N ALA A 333 0.34 -8.24 -15.05
CA ALA A 333 -0.14 -8.58 -13.71
C ALA A 333 -1.23 -7.59 -13.25
N VAL A 334 -2.38 -8.11 -12.82
CA VAL A 334 -3.54 -7.30 -12.43
C VAL A 334 -3.89 -7.53 -10.96
N ILE A 335 -3.73 -6.49 -10.14
CA ILE A 335 -4.13 -6.45 -8.74
C ILE A 335 -5.41 -5.63 -8.62
N ASP A 336 -6.52 -6.30 -8.34
CA ASP A 336 -7.83 -5.69 -8.16
C ASP A 336 -8.12 -5.47 -6.67
N VAL A 337 -8.11 -4.19 -6.28
CA VAL A 337 -8.40 -3.72 -4.92
C VAL A 337 -9.89 -3.41 -4.74
N GLY A 338 -10.64 -3.29 -5.83
CA GLY A 338 -12.07 -2.97 -5.81
C GLY A 338 -12.86 -3.95 -4.95
N THR A 339 -13.83 -3.43 -4.19
CA THR A 339 -14.75 -4.25 -3.40
C THR A 339 -16.13 -3.61 -3.48
N ASN A 340 -16.81 -3.84 -4.60
CA ASN A 340 -18.07 -3.22 -4.94
C ASN A 340 -19.21 -4.22 -4.70
N ALA A 341 -20.22 -3.85 -3.92
CA ALA A 341 -21.43 -4.65 -3.76
C ALA A 341 -22.34 -4.46 -4.99
N VAL A 342 -22.77 -5.56 -5.59
CA VAL A 342 -23.71 -5.60 -6.72
C VAL A 342 -24.81 -6.59 -6.39
N ASP A 343 -26.07 -6.17 -6.58
CA ASP A 343 -27.23 -6.99 -6.29
C ASP A 343 -27.17 -8.34 -7.02
N ASP A 344 -27.48 -9.41 -6.28
CA ASP A 344 -27.45 -10.79 -6.76
C ASP A 344 -28.43 -11.61 -5.91
N PRO A 345 -29.68 -11.79 -6.38
CA PRO A 345 -30.72 -12.52 -5.63
C PRO A 345 -30.42 -14.02 -5.49
N THR A 346 -29.39 -14.55 -6.16
CA THR A 346 -28.95 -15.95 -5.98
C THR A 346 -28.11 -16.14 -4.72
N ARG A 347 -27.61 -15.06 -4.10
CA ARG A 347 -26.77 -15.08 -2.90
C ARG A 347 -27.64 -14.90 -1.66
N LYS A 348 -27.33 -15.62 -0.58
CA LYS A 348 -27.99 -15.46 0.74
C LYS A 348 -27.92 -14.03 1.30
N SER A 349 -26.92 -13.26 0.88
CA SER A 349 -26.71 -11.85 1.20
C SER A 349 -27.57 -10.87 0.40
N GLY A 350 -28.22 -11.31 -0.69
CA GLY A 350 -28.88 -10.44 -1.67
C GLY A 350 -27.93 -9.71 -2.63
N TYR A 351 -26.62 -9.78 -2.39
CA TYR A 351 -25.57 -9.16 -3.21
C TYR A 351 -24.33 -10.06 -3.32
N ARG A 352 -23.54 -9.83 -4.36
CA ARG A 352 -22.16 -10.34 -4.53
C ARG A 352 -21.16 -9.18 -4.47
N LEU A 353 -19.92 -9.49 -4.10
CA LEU A 353 -18.80 -8.55 -4.22
C LEU A 353 -18.09 -8.77 -5.56
N VAL A 354 -17.83 -7.68 -6.27
CA VAL A 354 -17.03 -7.66 -7.51
C VAL A 354 -15.95 -6.60 -7.42
N GLY A 355 -14.87 -6.79 -8.17
CA GLY A 355 -13.76 -5.84 -8.21
C GLY A 355 -14.00 -4.66 -9.15
N ASP A 356 -12.95 -3.87 -9.36
CA ASP A 356 -12.93 -2.77 -10.34
C ASP A 356 -12.61 -3.27 -11.76
N VAL A 357 -12.15 -4.52 -11.87
CA VAL A 357 -11.82 -5.19 -13.14
C VAL A 357 -12.94 -6.18 -13.52
N ASP A 358 -13.25 -6.25 -14.81
CA ASP A 358 -14.09 -7.31 -15.35
C ASP A 358 -13.31 -8.63 -15.42
N PHE A 359 -13.32 -9.35 -14.29
CA PHE A 359 -12.52 -10.55 -14.09
C PHE A 359 -12.72 -11.63 -15.18
N GLN A 360 -13.93 -11.76 -15.75
CA GLN A 360 -14.22 -12.78 -16.76
C GLN A 360 -13.58 -12.49 -18.13
N GLU A 361 -13.41 -11.22 -18.46
CA GLU A 361 -12.66 -10.81 -19.65
C GLU A 361 -11.15 -10.76 -19.35
N ALA A 362 -10.78 -10.15 -18.23
CA ALA A 362 -9.40 -9.91 -17.85
C ALA A 362 -8.58 -11.19 -17.64
N CYS A 363 -9.20 -12.25 -17.12
CA CYS A 363 -8.52 -13.54 -16.91
C CYS A 363 -8.16 -14.28 -18.20
N LYS A 364 -8.59 -13.79 -19.38
CA LYS A 364 -8.23 -14.31 -20.71
C LYS A 364 -7.06 -13.55 -21.36
N VAL A 365 -6.57 -12.49 -20.72
CA VAL A 365 -5.60 -11.53 -21.28
C VAL A 365 -4.41 -11.31 -20.34
N ALA A 366 -4.69 -11.14 -19.04
CA ALA A 366 -3.65 -10.98 -18.03
C ALA A 366 -2.81 -12.25 -17.87
N GLY A 367 -1.51 -12.10 -17.57
CA GLY A 367 -0.66 -13.22 -17.16
C GLY A 367 -0.93 -13.65 -15.72
N TRP A 368 -1.27 -12.68 -14.87
CA TRP A 368 -1.65 -12.89 -13.47
C TRP A 368 -2.82 -11.99 -13.08
N ILE A 369 -3.76 -12.49 -12.27
CA ILE A 369 -4.89 -11.70 -11.76
C ILE A 369 -5.31 -12.12 -10.36
N THR A 370 -5.60 -11.15 -9.49
CA THR A 370 -6.22 -11.41 -8.18
C THR A 370 -7.75 -11.57 -8.31
N PRO A 371 -8.38 -12.54 -7.63
CA PRO A 371 -9.84 -12.67 -7.61
C PRO A 371 -10.47 -11.68 -6.61
N VAL A 372 -11.69 -11.24 -6.89
CA VAL A 372 -12.53 -10.52 -5.92
C VAL A 372 -13.83 -11.32 -5.70
N PRO A 373 -14.14 -11.75 -4.45
CA PRO A 373 -13.29 -11.72 -3.26
C PRO A 373 -12.14 -12.75 -3.33
N GLY A 374 -11.15 -12.60 -2.44
CA GLY A 374 -10.07 -13.59 -2.24
C GLY A 374 -8.64 -13.06 -2.48
N GLY A 375 -8.49 -11.96 -3.22
CA GLY A 375 -7.20 -11.29 -3.47
C GLY A 375 -6.78 -10.32 -2.37
N VAL A 376 -6.98 -9.02 -2.59
CA VAL A 376 -6.41 -7.95 -1.75
C VAL A 376 -7.05 -7.83 -0.36
N GLY A 377 -8.32 -8.21 -0.21
CA GLY A 377 -9.06 -8.14 1.06
C GLY A 377 -8.38 -8.92 2.22
N PRO A 378 -8.13 -10.25 2.08
CA PRO A 378 -7.39 -11.03 3.07
C PRO A 378 -6.00 -10.47 3.39
N MET A 379 -5.28 -9.98 2.37
CA MET A 379 -3.96 -9.37 2.54
C MET A 379 -3.98 -8.11 3.39
N THR A 380 -5.02 -7.28 3.26
CA THR A 380 -5.16 -6.06 4.07
C THR A 380 -5.20 -6.38 5.56
N VAL A 381 -5.90 -7.44 5.97
CA VAL A 381 -5.92 -7.88 7.39
C VAL A 381 -4.58 -8.47 7.80
N ALA A 382 -3.93 -9.29 6.95
CA ALA A 382 -2.60 -9.82 7.26
C ALA A 382 -1.55 -8.71 7.44
N MET A 383 -1.61 -7.64 6.63
CA MET A 383 -0.71 -6.49 6.75
C MET A 383 -0.98 -5.62 7.98
N LEU A 384 -2.24 -5.45 8.41
CA LEU A 384 -2.58 -4.79 9.68
C LEU A 384 -1.96 -5.53 10.88
N LEU A 385 -2.07 -6.86 10.90
CA LEU A 385 -1.51 -7.69 11.95
C LEU A 385 0.03 -7.69 11.89
N LYS A 386 0.61 -7.66 10.69
CA LYS A 386 2.07 -7.49 10.51
C LYS A 386 2.55 -6.14 11.00
N ASN A 387 1.85 -5.04 10.67
CA ASN A 387 2.14 -3.71 11.18
C ASN A 387 2.04 -3.69 12.71
N THR A 388 1.00 -4.28 13.31
CA THR A 388 0.86 -4.41 14.78
C THR A 388 2.07 -5.11 15.42
N LEU A 389 2.52 -6.22 14.83
CA LEU A 389 3.71 -6.96 15.26
C LEU A 389 4.98 -6.11 15.10
N ASP A 390 5.18 -5.49 13.94
CA ASP A 390 6.33 -4.62 13.64
C ASP A 390 6.38 -3.42 14.63
N GLY A 391 5.22 -2.87 15.02
CA GLY A 391 5.07 -1.85 16.07
C GLY A 391 5.44 -2.36 17.45
N ALA A 392 4.92 -3.52 17.85
CA ALA A 392 5.22 -4.14 19.13
C ALA A 392 6.70 -4.48 19.31
N LYS A 393 7.35 -5.03 18.28
CA LYS A 393 8.80 -5.32 18.30
C LYS A 393 9.64 -4.07 18.60
N ARG A 394 9.27 -2.90 18.05
CA ARG A 394 9.96 -1.62 18.32
C ARG A 394 9.80 -1.08 19.75
N VAL A 395 8.96 -1.69 20.57
CA VAL A 395 8.75 -1.35 21.99
C VAL A 395 9.27 -2.46 22.91
N ILE A 396 9.07 -3.73 22.53
CA ILE A 396 9.41 -4.91 23.34
C ILE A 396 10.89 -5.32 23.19
N GLU A 397 11.50 -5.12 22.01
CA GLU A 397 12.88 -5.56 21.72
C GLU A 397 13.93 -4.44 21.79
N LYS A 398 13.55 -3.28 22.33
CA LYS A 398 14.49 -2.23 22.75
C LYS A 398 15.10 -2.55 24.11
#